data_AF-A0A2V7L664-F1
#
_entry.id   AF-A0A2V7L664-F1
#
_cell.length_a   1.000
_cell.length_b   1.000
_cell.length_c   1.000
_cell.angle_alpha   90.00
_cell.angle_beta   90.00
_cell.angle_gamma   90.00
#
_symmetry.space_group_name_H-M   'P 1'
#
loop_
_entity.id
_entity.type
_entity.pdbx_description
1 polymer ?
#
loop_
_entity_poly.entity_id
_entity_poly.type
_entity_poly.pdbx_seq_one_letter_code
_entity_poly.pdbx_strand_id
1 'polypeptide(L)'
;FAAPTTAADPNVREWATSDLERRHAFLATVTLPIASALELGAIGRLTSGAPFTPVVGSDINGDGARNDRAFIFVPATAPDTAVGNAMRTLIADAPGAVRRCLISQLARVAARNSCTGPWQPSFDLQLSWRPAGFGLERRLTVSVLTVNLMGGLDEWLHGAAHLHGWGYAAAPDPVLLYVRGFDPATARFRYLVNGRFGANSAGNGGVTVPFQIGLQARLALGPNRMRDRLRATDHRATAGPDSAAATAHWGSPAPAPQPPANPIVRIMSFRDSLGLSAEQVTALHAIADSLDVLSQSMQRALQQVRAVLTPEQWRKVPEPLKSPEAP
;
A
#
# COMPACT_ATOMS: atom_id res chain seq x y z
N PHE A 1 -28.67 0.10 -5.44
CA PHE A 1 -28.22 -1.28 -5.22
C PHE A 1 -28.92 -2.16 -6.23
N ALA A 2 -28.19 -2.93 -7.04
CA ALA A 2 -28.80 -3.89 -7.96
C ALA A 2 -29.44 -5.03 -7.16
N ALA A 3 -30.51 -5.63 -7.68
CA ALA A 3 -31.09 -6.82 -7.09
C ALA A 3 -30.03 -7.95 -7.03
N PRO A 4 -29.96 -8.75 -5.95
CA PRO A 4 -29.05 -9.88 -5.88
C PRO A 4 -29.33 -10.84 -7.04
N THR A 5 -28.29 -11.49 -7.58
CA THR A 5 -28.47 -12.51 -8.61
C THR A 5 -29.37 -13.64 -8.12
N THR A 6 -30.20 -14.22 -8.99
CA THR A 6 -31.15 -15.28 -8.59
C THR A 6 -30.87 -16.59 -9.33
N ALA A 7 -31.05 -17.71 -8.65
CA ALA A 7 -30.93 -19.06 -9.24
C ALA A 7 -32.29 -19.72 -9.46
N ALA A 8 -33.30 -19.29 -8.70
CA ALA A 8 -34.66 -19.82 -8.64
C ALA A 8 -35.55 -18.78 -7.94
N ASP A 9 -36.30 -19.17 -6.90
CA ASP A 9 -37.17 -18.26 -6.14
C ASP A 9 -36.35 -17.12 -5.48
N PRO A 10 -36.55 -15.86 -5.91
CA PRO A 10 -35.81 -14.70 -5.38
C PRO A 10 -36.17 -14.37 -3.93
N ASN A 11 -37.22 -14.99 -3.37
CA ASN A 11 -37.63 -14.79 -1.98
C ASN A 11 -36.85 -15.67 -1.00
N VAL A 12 -36.11 -16.66 -1.49
CA VAL A 12 -35.31 -17.54 -0.64
C VAL A 12 -34.00 -16.83 -0.26
N ARG A 13 -33.79 -16.67 1.04
CA ARG A 13 -32.53 -16.12 1.57
C ARG A 13 -31.42 -17.16 1.47
N GLU A 14 -30.29 -16.75 0.91
CA GLU A 14 -29.08 -17.54 0.86
C GLU A 14 -27.90 -16.81 1.51
N TRP A 15 -26.96 -17.59 2.05
CA TRP A 15 -25.69 -17.09 2.53
C TRP A 15 -24.66 -17.16 1.40
N ALA A 16 -24.01 -16.05 1.13
CA ALA A 16 -22.99 -15.94 0.09
C ALA A 16 -21.96 -14.86 0.42
N THR A 17 -20.82 -14.92 -0.25
CA THR A 17 -19.79 -13.89 -0.17
C THR A 17 -20.35 -12.51 -0.54
N SER A 18 -19.98 -11.45 0.18
CA SER A 18 -20.42 -10.08 -0.10
C SER A 18 -19.84 -9.55 -1.41
N ASP A 19 -20.58 -8.71 -2.15
CA ASP A 19 -20.06 -8.02 -3.36
C ASP A 19 -18.88 -7.11 -3.03
N LEU A 20 -18.82 -6.64 -1.77
CA LEU A 20 -17.79 -5.75 -1.25
C LEU A 20 -16.64 -6.50 -0.57
N GLU A 21 -16.62 -7.84 -0.61
CA GLU A 21 -15.56 -8.61 0.05
C GLU A 21 -14.18 -8.25 -0.56
N ARG A 22 -13.24 -7.89 0.31
CA ARG A 22 -11.81 -7.78 0.03
C ARG A 22 -11.09 -8.74 0.96
N ARG A 23 -11.09 -10.03 0.62
CA ARG A 23 -10.61 -11.11 1.48
C ARG A 23 -9.19 -10.90 2.00
N HIS A 24 -8.31 -10.36 1.15
CA HIS A 24 -6.95 -10.00 1.51
C HIS A 24 -6.62 -8.60 1.02
N ALA A 25 -5.95 -7.83 1.86
CA ALA A 25 -5.46 -6.50 1.55
C ALA A 25 -4.09 -6.29 2.19
N PHE A 26 -3.09 -6.05 1.36
CA PHE A 26 -1.74 -5.69 1.79
C PHE A 26 -1.49 -4.22 1.47
N LEU A 27 -0.90 -3.51 2.40
CA LEU A 27 -0.54 -2.11 2.27
C LEU A 27 0.91 -1.93 2.73
N ALA A 28 1.73 -1.34 1.87
CA ALA A 28 3.09 -0.95 2.18
C ALA A 28 3.21 0.56 1.98
N THR A 29 3.64 1.25 3.02
CA THR A 29 3.96 2.68 2.96
C THR A 29 5.42 2.85 3.31
N VAL A 30 6.15 3.53 2.44
CA VAL A 30 7.58 3.77 2.58
C VAL A 30 7.81 5.28 2.55
N THR A 31 8.46 5.80 3.58
CA THR A 31 8.90 7.20 3.63
C THR A 31 10.39 7.22 3.93
N LEU A 32 11.18 7.67 2.95
CA LEU A 32 12.63 7.66 3.02
C LEU A 32 13.18 9.09 2.85
N PRO A 33 13.86 9.65 3.87
CA PRO A 33 14.61 10.89 3.70
C PRO A 33 15.91 10.59 2.93
N ILE A 34 15.84 10.62 1.60
CA ILE A 34 16.98 10.30 0.71
C ILE A 34 18.12 11.32 0.89
N ALA A 35 17.78 12.58 1.16
CA ALA A 35 18.74 13.62 1.50
C ALA A 35 18.13 14.61 2.51
N SER A 36 18.96 15.48 3.10
CA SER A 36 18.46 16.46 4.09
C SER A 36 17.33 17.36 3.57
N ALA A 37 17.24 17.56 2.25
CA ALA A 37 16.20 18.34 1.59
C ALA A 37 15.28 17.51 0.69
N LEU A 38 15.43 16.18 0.64
CA LEU A 38 14.71 15.31 -0.30
C LEU A 38 14.11 14.11 0.40
N GLU A 39 12.83 13.87 0.16
CA GLU A 39 12.04 12.82 0.79
C GLU A 39 11.28 12.07 -0.30
N LEU A 40 11.33 10.74 -0.26
CA LEU A 40 10.54 9.86 -1.11
C LEU A 40 9.44 9.21 -0.26
N GLY A 41 8.20 9.44 -0.66
CA GLY A 41 7.04 8.66 -0.26
C GLY A 41 6.69 7.64 -1.35
N ALA A 42 6.38 6.42 -0.96
CA ALA A 42 5.81 5.42 -1.83
C ALA A 42 4.68 4.69 -1.10
N ILE A 43 3.59 4.42 -1.82
CA ILE A 43 2.47 3.64 -1.32
C ILE A 43 2.16 2.52 -2.30
N GLY A 44 2.26 1.29 -1.84
CA GLY A 44 1.87 0.09 -2.58
C GLY A 44 0.69 -0.58 -1.91
N ARG A 45 -0.32 -0.96 -2.68
CA ARG A 45 -1.45 -1.76 -2.21
C ARG A 45 -1.66 -2.96 -3.12
N LEU A 46 -1.98 -4.10 -2.52
CA LEU A 46 -2.34 -5.31 -3.23
C LEU A 46 -3.60 -5.90 -2.58
N THR A 47 -4.71 -5.91 -3.31
CA THR A 47 -6.00 -6.44 -2.82
C THR A 47 -6.45 -7.64 -3.62
N SER A 48 -7.06 -8.62 -2.93
CA SER A 48 -7.71 -9.75 -3.59
C SER A 48 -8.80 -9.28 -4.54
N GLY A 49 -8.93 -9.96 -5.68
CA GLY A 49 -9.92 -9.61 -6.69
C GLY A 49 -11.36 -9.67 -6.20
N ALA A 50 -12.22 -8.92 -6.89
CA ALA A 50 -13.63 -8.86 -6.53
C ALA A 50 -14.36 -10.17 -6.79
N PRO A 51 -15.21 -10.61 -5.86
CA PRO A 51 -16.07 -11.75 -6.12
C PRO A 51 -17.13 -11.37 -7.15
N PHE A 52 -17.52 -12.31 -7.99
CA PHE A 52 -18.56 -12.14 -8.98
C PHE A 52 -19.30 -13.45 -9.23
N THR A 53 -20.51 -13.34 -9.78
CA THR A 53 -21.40 -14.48 -10.02
C THR A 53 -21.47 -14.77 -11.52
N PRO A 54 -21.28 -16.02 -11.97
CA PRO A 54 -21.62 -16.43 -13.32
C PRO A 54 -23.12 -16.24 -13.59
N VAL A 55 -23.47 -15.37 -14.54
CA VAL A 55 -24.85 -15.07 -14.91
C VAL A 55 -25.16 -15.38 -16.37
N VAL A 56 -26.44 -15.50 -16.67
CA VAL A 56 -26.98 -15.46 -18.03
C VAL A 56 -27.18 -13.98 -18.41
N GLY A 57 -26.80 -13.59 -19.62
CA GLY A 57 -26.92 -12.21 -20.10
C GLY A 57 -28.35 -11.76 -20.43
N SER A 58 -29.35 -12.53 -20.03
CA SER A 58 -30.78 -12.30 -20.25
C SER A 58 -31.54 -12.64 -18.98
N ASP A 59 -32.73 -12.06 -18.86
CA ASP A 59 -33.78 -12.53 -17.96
C ASP A 59 -34.38 -13.81 -18.59
N ILE A 60 -34.17 -14.96 -17.94
CA ILE A 60 -34.68 -16.28 -18.32
C ILE A 60 -35.80 -16.76 -17.41
N ASN A 61 -35.94 -16.19 -16.20
CA ASN A 61 -36.98 -16.56 -15.25
C ASN A 61 -38.26 -15.70 -15.40
N GLY A 62 -38.19 -14.61 -16.17
CA GLY A 62 -39.31 -13.72 -16.51
C GLY A 62 -39.69 -12.73 -15.41
N ASP A 63 -38.81 -12.47 -14.43
CA ASP A 63 -39.09 -11.56 -13.31
C ASP A 63 -38.79 -10.07 -13.61
N GLY A 64 -38.30 -9.79 -14.83
CA GLY A 64 -37.96 -8.44 -15.29
C GLY A 64 -36.53 -8.01 -14.96
N ALA A 65 -35.72 -8.85 -14.30
CA ALA A 65 -34.34 -8.56 -13.95
C ALA A 65 -33.32 -9.42 -14.72
N ARG A 66 -32.25 -8.78 -15.20
CA ARG A 66 -31.13 -9.49 -15.87
C ARG A 66 -30.07 -9.91 -14.87
N ASN A 67 -30.43 -10.80 -13.95
CA ASN A 67 -29.61 -11.22 -12.82
C ASN A 67 -29.63 -12.74 -12.59
N ASP A 68 -30.13 -13.50 -13.56
CA ASP A 68 -30.22 -14.95 -13.49
C ASP A 68 -28.84 -15.61 -13.51
N ARG A 69 -28.64 -16.56 -12.60
CA ARG A 69 -27.39 -17.31 -12.51
C ARG A 69 -27.30 -18.36 -13.59
N ALA A 70 -26.10 -18.52 -14.13
CA ALA A 70 -25.85 -19.51 -15.16
C ALA A 70 -25.76 -20.93 -14.58
N PHE A 71 -26.32 -21.89 -15.30
CA PHE A 71 -25.99 -23.30 -15.11
C PHE A 71 -24.61 -23.59 -15.72
N ILE A 72 -23.72 -24.21 -14.94
CA ILE A 72 -22.36 -24.50 -15.41
C ILE A 72 -22.34 -25.88 -16.07
N PHE A 73 -22.36 -25.89 -17.40
CA PHE A 73 -22.38 -27.13 -18.19
C PHE A 73 -21.08 -27.93 -18.04
N VAL A 74 -21.21 -29.25 -17.91
CA VAL A 74 -20.10 -30.20 -18.01
C VAL A 74 -19.69 -30.31 -19.48
N PRO A 75 -18.44 -29.99 -19.85
CA PRO A 75 -18.02 -30.02 -21.26
C PRO A 75 -18.24 -31.35 -21.99
N ALA A 76 -18.16 -32.47 -21.27
CA ALA A 76 -18.28 -33.82 -21.84
C ALA A 76 -19.73 -34.31 -22.00
N THR A 77 -20.68 -33.77 -21.24
CA THR A 77 -22.07 -34.25 -21.19
C THR A 77 -23.08 -33.13 -21.46
N ALA A 78 -22.64 -31.99 -21.99
CA ALA A 78 -23.53 -30.91 -22.36
C ALA A 78 -24.51 -31.39 -23.45
N PRO A 79 -25.83 -31.11 -23.32
CA PRO A 79 -26.82 -31.51 -24.32
C PRO A 79 -26.57 -30.90 -25.70
N ASP A 80 -25.98 -29.70 -25.72
CA ASP A 80 -25.49 -29.04 -26.93
C ASP A 80 -23.97 -29.20 -27.00
N THR A 81 -23.49 -29.88 -28.04
CA THR A 81 -22.06 -30.12 -28.27
C THR A 81 -21.29 -28.82 -28.49
N ALA A 82 -21.91 -27.76 -29.04
CA ALA A 82 -21.28 -26.47 -29.21
C ALA A 82 -21.01 -25.79 -27.85
N VAL A 83 -21.98 -25.87 -26.93
CA VAL A 83 -21.81 -25.40 -25.54
C VAL A 83 -20.71 -26.21 -24.84
N GLY A 84 -20.72 -27.53 -24.99
CA GLY A 84 -19.69 -28.40 -24.40
C GLY A 84 -18.27 -28.06 -24.88
N ASN A 85 -18.09 -27.86 -26.19
CA ASN A 85 -16.81 -27.48 -26.79
C ASN A 85 -16.38 -26.08 -26.34
N ALA A 86 -17.28 -25.09 -26.34
CA ALA A 86 -16.96 -23.74 -25.92
C ALA A 86 -16.63 -23.65 -24.42
N MET A 87 -17.32 -24.40 -23.56
CA MET A 87 -16.97 -24.53 -22.14
C MET A 87 -15.58 -25.15 -21.95
N ARG A 88 -15.22 -26.16 -22.76
CA ARG A 88 -13.89 -26.78 -22.71
C ARG A 88 -12.79 -25.77 -23.02
N THR A 89 -12.96 -24.99 -24.08
CA THR A 89 -12.02 -23.92 -24.47
C THR A 89 -11.96 -22.84 -23.39
N LEU A 90 -13.10 -22.34 -22.91
CA LEU A 90 -13.15 -21.33 -21.86
C LEU A 90 -12.41 -21.79 -20.60
N ILE A 91 -12.64 -23.01 -20.12
CA ILE A 91 -11.96 -23.55 -18.93
C ILE A 91 -10.46 -23.72 -19.18
N ALA A 92 -10.05 -24.11 -20.38
CA ALA A 92 -8.64 -24.28 -20.75
C ALA A 92 -7.87 -22.93 -20.76
N ASP A 93 -8.53 -21.85 -21.18
CA ASP A 93 -7.90 -20.53 -21.35
C ASP A 93 -8.12 -19.60 -20.14
N ALA A 94 -9.11 -19.89 -19.28
CA ALA A 94 -9.47 -19.03 -18.15
C ALA A 94 -8.33 -18.88 -17.11
N PRO A 95 -8.21 -17.70 -16.45
CA PRO A 95 -7.32 -17.51 -15.32
C PRO A 95 -7.55 -18.57 -14.23
N GLY A 96 -6.49 -18.97 -13.51
CA GLY A 96 -6.55 -20.09 -12.56
C GLY A 96 -7.66 -19.98 -11.50
N ALA A 97 -7.98 -18.78 -11.03
CA ALA A 97 -9.08 -18.55 -10.08
C ALA A 97 -10.46 -18.81 -10.71
N VAL A 98 -10.71 -18.26 -11.90
CA VAL A 98 -11.95 -18.45 -12.68
C VAL A 98 -12.11 -19.92 -13.08
N ARG A 99 -11.04 -20.56 -13.52
CA ARG A 99 -11.01 -21.98 -13.87
C ARG A 99 -11.42 -22.86 -12.68
N ARG A 100 -10.83 -22.64 -11.50
CA ARG A 100 -11.20 -23.36 -10.27
C ARG A 100 -12.66 -23.13 -9.90
N CYS A 101 -13.14 -21.89 -10.04
CA CYS A 101 -14.56 -21.57 -9.82
C CYS A 101 -15.47 -22.39 -10.74
N LEU A 102 -15.23 -22.38 -12.06
CA LEU A 102 -16.04 -23.11 -13.03
C LEU A 102 -16.01 -24.63 -12.79
N ILE A 103 -14.81 -25.20 -12.61
CA ILE A 103 -14.63 -26.65 -12.38
C ILE A 103 -15.34 -27.08 -11.10
N SER A 104 -15.21 -26.31 -10.02
CA SER A 104 -15.87 -26.65 -8.76
C SER A 104 -17.38 -26.69 -8.90
N GLN A 105 -17.96 -25.94 -9.84
CA GLN A 105 -19.40 -25.74 -10.00
C GLN A 105 -20.03 -26.46 -11.19
N LEU A 106 -19.33 -27.39 -11.81
CA LEU A 106 -19.88 -28.19 -12.90
C LEU A 106 -21.18 -28.90 -12.49
N ALA A 107 -22.12 -28.99 -13.44
CA ALA A 107 -23.43 -29.62 -13.29
C ALA A 107 -24.36 -28.99 -12.23
N ARG A 108 -24.14 -27.72 -11.86
CA ARG A 108 -25.05 -26.98 -10.98
C ARG A 108 -25.24 -25.54 -11.45
N VAL A 109 -26.30 -24.90 -10.94
CA VAL A 109 -26.46 -23.45 -11.04
C VAL A 109 -25.37 -22.78 -10.21
N ALA A 110 -24.78 -21.72 -10.74
CA ALA A 110 -23.72 -21.00 -10.07
C ALA A 110 -24.18 -20.48 -8.70
N ALA A 111 -23.31 -20.60 -7.69
CA ALA A 111 -23.51 -19.94 -6.42
C ALA A 111 -23.15 -18.45 -6.53
N ARG A 112 -23.85 -17.62 -5.76
CA ARG A 112 -23.59 -16.18 -5.69
C ARG A 112 -22.15 -15.93 -5.23
N ASN A 113 -21.46 -15.07 -5.96
CA ASN A 113 -20.11 -14.59 -5.65
C ASN A 113 -19.08 -15.70 -5.46
N SER A 114 -19.26 -16.78 -6.22
CA SER A 114 -18.42 -17.98 -6.18
C SER A 114 -17.10 -17.81 -6.95
N CYS A 115 -17.05 -16.95 -7.95
CA CYS A 115 -15.84 -16.68 -8.72
C CYS A 115 -15.13 -15.45 -8.17
N THR A 116 -13.81 -15.41 -8.31
CA THR A 116 -12.98 -14.27 -7.91
C THR A 116 -12.20 -13.74 -9.10
N GLY A 117 -12.22 -12.42 -9.25
CA GLY A 117 -11.40 -11.72 -10.22
C GLY A 117 -9.90 -11.82 -9.90
N PRO A 118 -9.03 -11.32 -10.79
CA PRO A 118 -7.60 -11.27 -10.51
C PRO A 118 -7.29 -10.27 -9.40
N TRP A 119 -6.11 -10.41 -8.82
CA TRP A 119 -5.58 -9.48 -7.83
C TRP A 119 -5.40 -8.08 -8.43
N GLN A 120 -5.62 -7.07 -7.59
CA GLN A 120 -5.59 -5.66 -7.98
C GLN A 120 -4.39 -4.98 -7.30
N PRO A 121 -3.25 -4.80 -8.00
CA PRO A 121 -2.12 -4.03 -7.50
C PRO A 121 -2.28 -2.54 -7.81
N SER A 122 -1.89 -1.70 -6.87
CA SER A 122 -1.70 -0.26 -7.09
C SER A 122 -0.39 0.19 -6.45
N PHE A 123 0.28 1.14 -7.08
CA PHE A 123 1.53 1.72 -6.59
C PHE A 123 1.58 3.17 -7.03
N ASP A 124 1.92 4.05 -6.09
CA ASP A 124 2.08 5.49 -6.33
C ASP A 124 3.30 6.03 -5.57
N LEU A 125 3.93 7.04 -6.16
CA LEU A 125 5.14 7.69 -5.67
C LEU A 125 4.89 9.18 -5.41
N GLN A 126 5.57 9.71 -4.40
CA GLN A 126 5.66 11.13 -4.13
C GLN A 126 7.10 11.51 -3.79
N LEU A 127 7.69 12.40 -4.56
CA LEU A 127 9.00 12.98 -4.27
C LEU A 127 8.81 14.40 -3.75
N SER A 128 9.25 14.67 -2.52
CA SER A 128 9.14 15.97 -1.87
C SER A 128 10.52 16.59 -1.65
N TRP A 129 10.72 17.79 -2.17
CA TRP A 129 11.95 18.56 -2.12
C TRP A 129 11.76 19.87 -1.33
N ARG A 130 12.67 20.16 -0.41
CA ARG A 130 12.66 21.34 0.48
C ARG A 130 13.93 22.17 0.28
N PRO A 131 13.99 23.02 -0.76
CA PRO A 131 15.19 23.80 -1.06
C PRO A 131 15.61 24.70 0.11
N ALA A 132 16.90 24.70 0.41
CA ALA A 132 17.51 25.67 1.33
C ALA A 132 17.91 26.99 0.64
N GLY A 133 17.95 27.01 -0.69
CA GLY A 133 18.27 28.20 -1.49
C GLY A 133 17.14 29.24 -1.54
N PHE A 134 17.41 30.37 -2.22
CA PHE A 134 16.46 31.48 -2.44
C PHE A 134 16.02 32.26 -1.18
N GLY A 135 16.74 32.14 -0.06
CA GLY A 135 16.38 32.83 1.19
C GLY A 135 15.10 32.29 1.85
N LEU A 136 14.56 31.18 1.36
CA LEU A 136 13.31 30.57 1.84
C LEU A 136 13.53 29.63 3.03
N GLU A 137 14.78 29.42 3.48
CA GLU A 137 15.16 28.64 4.67
C GLU A 137 14.47 27.26 4.83
N ARG A 138 14.16 26.57 3.73
CA ARG A 138 13.39 25.30 3.69
C ARG A 138 11.89 25.41 4.02
N ARG A 139 11.31 26.61 3.90
CA ARG A 139 9.86 26.87 4.06
C ARG A 139 9.05 26.47 2.84
N LEU A 140 9.67 26.42 1.66
CA LEU A 140 9.06 25.91 0.44
C LEU A 140 9.26 24.40 0.37
N THR A 141 8.18 23.67 0.15
CA THR A 141 8.19 22.24 -0.21
C THR A 141 7.59 22.10 -1.60
N VAL A 142 8.38 21.64 -2.56
CA VAL A 142 7.94 21.27 -3.91
C VAL A 142 7.79 19.76 -3.93
N SER A 143 6.66 19.24 -4.40
CA SER A 143 6.41 17.81 -4.49
C SER A 143 5.96 17.42 -5.89
N VAL A 144 6.50 16.31 -6.38
CA VAL A 144 6.04 15.60 -7.57
C VAL A 144 5.34 14.35 -7.08
N LEU A 145 4.11 14.09 -7.52
CA LEU A 145 3.38 12.87 -7.18
C LEU A 145 2.87 12.18 -8.44
N THR A 146 2.72 10.86 -8.38
CA THR A 146 2.09 10.08 -9.43
C THR A 146 0.70 9.64 -8.99
N VAL A 147 -0.22 9.53 -9.95
CA VAL A 147 -1.50 8.85 -9.76
C VAL A 147 -1.60 7.76 -10.81
N ASN A 148 -1.93 6.54 -10.37
CA ASN A 148 -2.03 5.36 -11.21
C ASN A 148 -0.72 5.04 -11.97
N LEU A 149 0.41 5.06 -11.25
CA LEU A 149 1.72 4.72 -11.86
C LEU A 149 1.73 3.30 -12.45
N MET A 150 1.06 2.33 -11.80
CA MET A 150 0.96 0.97 -12.32
C MET A 150 0.32 0.89 -13.70
N GLY A 151 -0.73 1.66 -13.97
CA GLY A 151 -1.37 1.72 -15.30
C GLY A 151 -0.44 2.30 -16.35
N GLY A 152 0.31 3.36 -16.02
CA GLY A 152 1.33 3.92 -16.90
C GLY A 152 2.47 2.94 -17.20
N LEU A 153 2.91 2.17 -16.20
CA LEU A 153 3.92 1.13 -16.37
C LEU A 153 3.44 -0.04 -17.23
N ASP A 154 2.16 -0.44 -17.11
CA ASP A 154 1.56 -1.49 -17.93
C ASP A 154 1.55 -1.10 -19.40
N GLU A 155 1.11 0.12 -19.72
CA GLU A 155 1.15 0.64 -21.08
C GLU A 155 2.58 0.81 -21.60
N TRP A 156 3.50 1.28 -20.77
CA TRP A 156 4.90 1.45 -21.18
C TRP A 156 5.61 0.12 -21.45
N LEU A 157 5.36 -0.91 -20.64
CA LEU A 157 6.03 -2.21 -20.74
C LEU A 157 5.39 -3.14 -21.77
N HIS A 158 4.07 -3.12 -21.90
CA HIS A 158 3.33 -4.07 -22.74
C HIS A 158 2.70 -3.42 -23.98
N GLY A 159 2.68 -2.08 -24.04
CA GLY A 159 2.05 -1.32 -25.10
C GLY A 159 0.53 -1.27 -24.97
N ALA A 160 -0.08 -0.25 -25.58
CA ALA A 160 -1.53 -0.02 -25.51
C ALA A 160 -2.38 -1.19 -26.08
N ALA A 161 -1.80 -2.05 -26.92
CA ALA A 161 -2.50 -3.20 -27.51
C ALA A 161 -2.50 -4.46 -26.63
N HIS A 162 -1.62 -4.56 -25.62
CA HIS A 162 -1.44 -5.78 -24.80
C HIS A 162 -1.41 -5.46 -23.31
N LEU A 163 -2.30 -4.58 -22.84
CA LEU A 163 -2.40 -4.23 -21.43
C LEU A 163 -2.78 -5.45 -20.58
N HIS A 164 -2.07 -5.64 -19.47
CA HIS A 164 -2.38 -6.67 -18.48
C HIS A 164 -3.40 -6.20 -17.43
N GLY A 165 -3.80 -4.93 -17.48
CA GLY A 165 -4.81 -4.33 -16.62
C GLY A 165 -4.25 -3.85 -15.27
N TRP A 166 -2.96 -3.53 -15.16
CA TRP A 166 -2.42 -3.00 -13.91
C TRP A 166 -2.97 -1.60 -13.64
N GLY A 167 -3.24 -1.28 -12.37
CA GLY A 167 -3.78 0.03 -12.02
C GLY A 167 -5.26 0.26 -12.40
N TYR A 168 -5.90 -0.72 -13.07
CA TYR A 168 -7.33 -0.68 -13.37
C TYR A 168 -8.13 -1.50 -12.35
N ALA A 169 -9.13 -0.89 -11.73
CA ALA A 169 -10.15 -1.60 -10.97
C ALA A 169 -11.21 -2.16 -11.93
N ALA A 170 -10.83 -3.10 -12.80
CA ALA A 170 -11.79 -3.73 -13.70
C ALA A 170 -12.60 -4.81 -12.96
N ALA A 171 -13.93 -4.72 -13.06
CA ALA A 171 -14.80 -5.83 -12.72
C ALA A 171 -14.71 -6.88 -13.84
N PRO A 172 -14.49 -8.17 -13.53
CA PRO A 172 -14.53 -9.23 -14.53
C PRO A 172 -15.92 -9.29 -15.20
N ASP A 173 -15.98 -9.69 -16.48
CA ASP A 173 -17.26 -9.93 -17.15
C ASP A 173 -17.99 -11.12 -16.50
N PRO A 174 -19.16 -10.91 -15.86
CA PRO A 174 -19.87 -11.96 -15.16
C PRO A 174 -20.74 -12.82 -16.08
N VAL A 175 -20.96 -12.41 -17.33
CA VAL A 175 -21.87 -13.12 -18.25
C VAL A 175 -21.17 -14.37 -18.77
N LEU A 176 -21.64 -15.54 -18.35
CA LEU A 176 -21.14 -16.83 -18.84
C LEU A 176 -21.90 -17.29 -20.07
N LEU A 177 -23.22 -17.07 -20.12
CA LEU A 177 -24.10 -17.60 -21.15
C LEU A 177 -24.96 -16.50 -21.77
N TYR A 178 -25.06 -16.51 -23.09
CA TYR A 178 -26.05 -15.75 -23.85
C TYR A 178 -27.15 -16.67 -24.35
N VAL A 179 -28.41 -16.25 -24.24
CA VAL A 179 -29.54 -16.99 -24.82
C VAL A 179 -29.57 -16.69 -26.33
N ARG A 180 -29.54 -17.74 -27.14
CA ARG A 180 -29.65 -17.67 -28.61
C ARG A 180 -31.05 -17.99 -29.11
N GLY A 181 -31.83 -18.72 -28.33
CA GLY A 181 -33.21 -19.06 -28.64
C GLY A 181 -33.82 -20.04 -27.64
N PHE A 182 -35.06 -20.42 -27.88
CA PHE A 182 -35.79 -21.40 -27.09
C PHE A 182 -36.32 -22.50 -28.00
N ASP A 183 -36.11 -23.75 -27.61
CA ASP A 183 -36.61 -24.93 -28.30
C ASP A 183 -37.92 -25.39 -27.63
N PRO A 184 -39.08 -25.18 -28.28
CA PRO A 184 -40.37 -25.50 -27.68
C PRO A 184 -40.65 -27.01 -27.60
N ALA A 185 -39.99 -27.84 -28.43
CA ALA A 185 -40.21 -29.28 -28.41
C ALA A 185 -39.56 -29.94 -27.20
N THR A 186 -38.45 -29.38 -26.71
CA THR A 186 -37.72 -29.87 -25.54
C THR A 186 -37.84 -28.98 -24.31
N ALA A 187 -38.54 -27.84 -24.44
CA ALA A 187 -38.65 -26.79 -23.43
C ALA A 187 -37.28 -26.32 -22.89
N ARG A 188 -36.32 -26.12 -23.79
CA ARG A 188 -34.93 -25.78 -23.43
C ARG A 188 -34.44 -24.52 -24.12
N PHE A 189 -33.70 -23.71 -23.37
CA PHE A 189 -32.93 -22.61 -23.95
C PHE A 189 -31.71 -23.14 -24.72
N ARG A 190 -31.42 -22.51 -25.86
CA ARG A 190 -30.17 -22.68 -26.60
C ARG A 190 -29.21 -21.58 -26.18
N TYR A 191 -28.02 -21.96 -25.75
CA TYR A 191 -27.04 -21.03 -25.19
C TYR A 191 -25.83 -20.86 -26.11
N LEU A 192 -25.20 -19.69 -26.01
CA LEU A 192 -23.83 -19.45 -26.46
C LEU A 192 -22.97 -19.12 -25.24
N VAL A 193 -21.83 -19.79 -25.11
CA VAL A 193 -20.85 -19.50 -24.05
C VAL A 193 -20.07 -18.24 -24.39
N ASN A 194 -19.93 -17.33 -23.43
CA ASN A 194 -19.05 -16.19 -23.54
C ASN A 194 -17.59 -16.64 -23.35
N GLY A 195 -16.82 -16.68 -24.44
CA GLY A 195 -15.39 -17.00 -24.39
C GLY A 195 -14.55 -15.98 -23.60
N ARG A 196 -15.10 -14.80 -23.29
CA ARG A 196 -14.45 -13.74 -22.50
C ARG A 196 -14.91 -13.70 -21.05
N PHE A 197 -15.66 -14.71 -20.59
CA PHE A 197 -16.13 -14.77 -19.20
C PHE A 197 -14.96 -14.63 -18.21
N GLY A 198 -15.11 -13.75 -17.23
CA GLY A 198 -14.08 -13.46 -16.25
C GLY A 198 -12.86 -12.68 -16.78
N ALA A 199 -12.87 -12.26 -18.05
CA ALA A 199 -11.83 -11.39 -18.58
C ALA A 199 -11.97 -9.97 -18.02
N ASN A 200 -10.86 -9.40 -17.61
CA ASN A 200 -10.74 -7.99 -17.25
C ASN A 200 -10.63 -7.16 -18.52
N SER A 201 -11.76 -6.97 -19.21
CA SER A 201 -11.77 -6.08 -20.36
C SER A 201 -11.69 -4.64 -19.84
N ALA A 202 -10.53 -3.98 -20.02
CA ALA A 202 -10.28 -2.59 -19.66
C ALA A 202 -11.21 -1.54 -20.36
N GLY A 203 -12.29 -1.99 -21.02
CA GLY A 203 -13.15 -1.17 -21.88
C GLY A 203 -14.66 -1.31 -21.70
N ASN A 204 -15.19 -2.18 -20.83
CA ASN A 204 -16.66 -2.30 -20.74
C ASN A 204 -17.33 -1.18 -19.92
N GLY A 205 -16.57 -0.41 -19.13
CA GLY A 205 -17.12 0.62 -18.23
C GLY A 205 -16.88 2.06 -18.64
N GLY A 206 -16.13 2.34 -19.72
CA GLY A 206 -15.82 3.71 -20.16
C GLY A 206 -14.99 4.58 -19.18
N VAL A 207 -14.72 4.10 -17.96
CA VAL A 207 -13.92 4.79 -16.95
C VAL A 207 -12.50 4.23 -17.00
N THR A 208 -11.61 4.97 -17.63
CA THR A 208 -10.16 4.76 -17.54
C THR A 208 -9.60 5.73 -16.52
N VAL A 209 -8.72 5.26 -15.64
CA VAL A 209 -7.91 6.14 -14.79
C VAL A 209 -6.56 6.28 -15.48
N PRO A 210 -6.26 7.39 -16.16
CA PRO A 210 -4.96 7.54 -16.81
C PRO A 210 -3.86 7.71 -15.76
N PHE A 211 -2.63 7.38 -16.15
CA PHE A 211 -1.46 7.80 -15.39
C PHE A 211 -1.35 9.32 -15.38
N GLN A 212 -1.10 9.92 -14.21
CA GLN A 212 -0.97 11.36 -14.05
C GLN A 212 0.25 11.72 -13.20
N ILE A 213 0.83 12.88 -13.49
CA ILE A 213 1.89 13.50 -12.68
C ILE A 213 1.34 14.81 -12.11
N GLY A 214 1.28 14.89 -10.79
CA GLY A 214 0.91 16.08 -10.04
C GLY A 214 2.13 16.86 -9.56
N LEU A 215 2.10 18.17 -9.71
CA LEU A 215 3.09 19.09 -9.14
C LEU A 215 2.41 19.91 -8.05
N GLN A 216 3.00 19.92 -6.86
CA GLN A 216 2.49 20.67 -5.71
C GLN A 216 3.58 21.52 -5.08
N ALA A 217 3.31 22.79 -4.82
CA ALA A 217 4.17 23.66 -4.01
C ALA A 217 3.44 24.08 -2.73
N ARG A 218 4.12 24.01 -1.58
CA ARG A 218 3.62 24.46 -0.28
C ARG A 218 4.64 25.41 0.34
N LEU A 219 4.21 26.62 0.70
CA LEU A 219 5.05 27.62 1.34
C LEU A 219 4.57 27.87 2.78
N ALA A 220 5.44 27.62 3.76
CA ALA A 220 5.14 27.89 5.16
C ALA A 220 5.37 29.37 5.54
N LEU A 221 4.29 30.08 5.84
CA LEU A 221 4.30 31.48 6.29
C LEU A 221 4.22 31.55 7.83
N GLY A 222 5.00 32.45 8.45
CA GLY A 222 5.00 32.68 9.90
C GLY A 222 6.26 32.23 10.66
N PRO A 223 6.37 32.52 11.97
CA PRO A 223 7.55 32.21 12.78
C PRO A 223 7.74 30.69 12.97
N ASN A 224 8.99 30.22 12.89
CA ASN A 224 9.31 28.81 13.04
C ASN A 224 9.53 28.50 14.53
N ARG A 225 8.43 28.20 15.24
CA ARG A 225 8.40 27.99 16.69
C ARG A 225 9.45 27.00 17.22
N MET A 226 9.84 26.01 16.41
CA MET A 226 10.89 25.07 16.81
C MET A 226 12.27 25.69 16.79
N ARG A 227 12.61 26.42 15.72
CA ARG A 227 13.87 27.19 15.66
C ARG A 227 13.91 28.30 16.69
N ASP A 228 12.79 28.98 16.91
CA ASP A 228 12.70 30.05 17.91
C ASP A 228 12.92 29.51 19.33
N ARG A 229 12.41 28.31 19.64
CA ARG A 229 12.71 27.60 20.90
C ARG A 229 14.18 27.20 21.03
N LEU A 230 14.78 26.65 19.96
CA LEU A 230 16.20 26.25 19.97
C LEU A 230 17.14 27.45 20.15
N ARG A 231 16.84 28.58 19.49
CA ARG A 231 17.57 29.84 19.71
C ARG A 231 17.37 30.36 21.13
N ALA A 232 16.16 30.26 21.68
CA ALA A 232 15.90 30.67 23.06
C ALA A 232 16.66 29.80 24.08
N THR A 233 16.85 28.51 23.81
CA THR A 233 17.67 27.63 24.67
C THR A 233 19.18 27.91 24.53
N ASP A 234 19.67 28.17 23.30
CA ASP A 234 21.07 28.55 23.07
C ASP A 234 21.44 29.89 23.71
N HIS A 235 20.55 30.88 23.65
CA HIS A 235 20.74 32.15 24.35
C HIS A 235 20.76 32.01 25.88
N ARG A 236 20.13 30.95 26.41
CA ARG A 236 20.17 30.63 27.84
C ARG A 236 21.46 29.89 28.24
N ALA A 237 22.03 29.10 27.33
CA ALA A 237 23.30 28.40 27.51
C ALA A 237 24.54 29.30 27.29
N THR A 238 24.39 30.38 26.52
CA THR A 238 25.45 31.36 26.23
C THR A 238 25.40 32.61 27.10
N ALA A 239 24.34 32.80 27.90
CA ALA A 239 24.32 33.80 28.96
C ALA A 239 25.36 33.39 30.03
N GLY A 240 26.44 34.16 30.09
CA GLY A 240 27.64 33.85 30.86
C GLY A 240 27.43 33.72 32.38
N PRO A 241 28.45 33.19 33.08
CA PRO A 241 28.40 32.70 34.46
C PRO A 241 28.45 33.80 35.53
N ASP A 242 27.77 34.93 35.33
CA ASP A 242 27.69 35.99 36.35
C ASP A 242 26.64 35.69 37.43
N SER A 243 26.09 34.46 37.45
CA SER A 243 25.14 34.00 38.46
C SER A 243 25.39 32.55 38.91
N ALA A 244 26.65 32.17 39.17
CA ALA A 244 26.96 31.02 40.01
C ALA A 244 28.40 31.08 40.55
N ALA A 245 28.61 31.87 41.61
CA ALA A 245 29.82 31.75 42.42
C ALA A 245 29.74 30.49 43.30
N ALA A 246 30.45 29.43 42.92
CA ALA A 246 30.96 28.42 43.85
C ALA A 246 32.12 27.63 43.20
N THR A 247 33.28 27.75 43.83
CA THR A 247 34.58 27.15 43.54
C THR A 247 34.57 25.63 43.34
N ALA A 248 35.34 25.12 42.37
CA ALA A 248 35.90 23.77 42.41
C ALA A 248 37.29 23.70 41.75
N HIS A 249 38.16 22.95 42.40
CA HIS A 249 39.62 22.92 42.34
C HIS A 249 40.15 21.94 41.26
N TRP A 250 41.40 22.14 40.81
CA TRP A 250 42.09 21.36 39.78
C TRP A 250 42.60 20.00 40.27
N GLY A 251 42.55 18.95 39.42
CA GLY A 251 43.47 17.80 39.53
C GLY A 251 43.03 16.47 38.91
N SER A 252 43.36 16.23 37.63
CA SER A 252 43.75 14.95 36.97
C SER A 252 43.22 14.87 35.51
N PRO A 253 43.99 14.32 34.54
CA PRO A 253 43.47 14.07 33.20
C PRO A 253 42.54 12.85 33.27
N ALA A 254 41.23 13.09 33.12
CA ALA A 254 40.26 12.03 32.96
C ALA A 254 40.58 11.20 31.70
N PRO A 255 40.46 9.86 31.75
CA PRO A 255 40.54 9.05 30.54
C PRO A 255 39.48 9.54 29.55
N ALA A 256 39.80 9.48 28.25
CA ALA A 256 38.88 9.86 27.18
C ALA A 256 37.49 9.25 27.45
N PRO A 257 36.40 10.05 27.44
CA PRO A 257 35.07 9.53 27.67
C PRO A 257 34.78 8.48 26.60
N GLN A 258 34.54 7.24 27.01
CA GLN A 258 33.96 6.26 26.11
C GLN A 258 32.52 6.69 25.82
N PRO A 259 32.01 6.49 24.60
CA PRO A 259 30.62 6.81 24.29
C PRO A 259 29.71 6.11 25.31
N PRO A 260 28.69 6.80 25.87
CA PRO A 260 27.76 6.21 26.79
C PRO A 260 27.07 5.07 26.06
N ALA A 261 27.30 3.86 26.57
CA ALA A 261 26.49 2.70 26.25
C ALA A 261 25.02 3.08 26.41
N ASN A 262 24.21 2.68 25.43
CA ASN A 262 22.76 2.85 25.42
C ASN A 262 22.18 2.63 26.84
N PRO A 263 21.55 3.64 27.48
CA PRO A 263 21.13 3.56 28.86
C PRO A 263 20.09 2.45 29.08
N ILE A 264 19.35 2.10 28.02
CA ILE A 264 18.37 1.02 28.04
C ILE A 264 19.08 -0.34 28.12
N VAL A 265 20.18 -0.53 27.38
CA VAL A 265 21.05 -1.72 27.51
C VAL A 265 21.61 -1.84 28.93
N ARG A 266 21.97 -0.69 29.54
CA ARG A 266 22.44 -0.67 30.93
C ARG A 266 21.33 -1.01 31.93
N ILE A 267 20.12 -0.49 31.76
CA ILE A 267 18.95 -0.86 32.59
C ILE A 267 18.63 -2.35 32.45
N MET A 268 18.72 -2.88 31.23
CA MET A 268 18.47 -4.29 30.94
C MET A 268 19.52 -5.24 31.56
N SER A 269 20.75 -4.77 31.82
CA SER A 269 21.74 -5.55 32.57
C SER A 269 21.33 -5.83 34.03
N PHE A 270 20.35 -5.09 34.55
CA PHE A 270 19.76 -5.30 35.88
C PHE A 270 18.42 -6.06 35.83
N ARG A 271 18.09 -6.74 34.73
CA ARG A 271 16.79 -7.42 34.54
C ARG A 271 16.39 -8.33 35.69
N ASP A 272 17.35 -9.07 36.25
CA ASP A 272 17.12 -10.08 37.28
C ASP A 272 16.88 -9.40 38.64
N SER A 273 17.55 -8.28 38.90
CA SER A 273 17.36 -7.44 40.10
C SER A 273 16.06 -6.62 40.06
N LEU A 274 15.59 -6.27 38.86
CA LEU A 274 14.37 -5.49 38.63
C LEU A 274 13.12 -6.36 38.45
N GLY A 275 13.27 -7.69 38.39
CA GLY A 275 12.15 -8.62 38.22
C GLY A 275 11.39 -8.42 36.90
N LEU A 276 12.08 -8.06 35.82
CA LEU A 276 11.44 -7.74 34.54
C LEU A 276 10.80 -8.98 33.91
N SER A 277 9.57 -8.84 33.41
CA SER A 277 8.91 -9.89 32.64
C SER A 277 9.51 -10.03 31.23
N ALA A 278 9.31 -11.19 30.59
CA ALA A 278 9.78 -11.42 29.22
C ALA A 278 9.22 -10.39 28.22
N GLU A 279 7.98 -9.95 28.41
CA GLU A 279 7.34 -8.91 27.59
C GLU A 279 8.00 -7.55 27.80
N GLN A 280 8.34 -7.18 29.05
CA GLN A 280 9.03 -5.94 29.38
C GLN A 280 10.45 -5.91 28.80
N VAL A 281 11.17 -7.04 28.87
CA VAL A 281 12.50 -7.18 28.26
C VAL A 281 12.43 -7.01 26.74
N THR A 282 11.40 -7.56 26.11
CA THR A 282 11.19 -7.42 24.65
C THR A 282 10.90 -5.97 24.26
N ALA A 283 10.06 -5.27 25.03
CA ALA A 283 9.78 -3.85 24.80
C ALA A 283 11.04 -2.98 24.99
N LEU A 284 11.87 -3.26 26.00
CA LEU A 284 13.11 -2.53 26.24
C LEU A 284 14.15 -2.75 25.14
N HIS A 285 14.27 -3.97 24.58
CA HIS A 285 15.13 -4.21 23.41
C HIS A 285 14.70 -3.35 22.21
N ALA A 286 13.40 -3.30 21.90
CA ALA A 286 12.91 -2.49 20.78
C ALA A 286 13.20 -0.99 20.96
N ILE A 287 13.12 -0.50 22.20
CA ILE A 287 13.48 0.89 22.55
C ILE A 287 14.99 1.10 22.42
N ALA A 288 15.81 0.14 22.88
CA ALA A 288 17.26 0.20 22.76
C ALA A 288 17.70 0.28 21.30
N ASP A 289 17.18 -0.60 20.44
CA ASP A 289 17.49 -0.64 19.02
C ASP A 289 17.12 0.68 18.32
N SER A 290 15.97 1.24 18.67
CA SER A 290 15.51 2.54 18.15
C SER A 290 16.45 3.67 18.56
N LEU A 291 16.93 3.66 19.79
CA LEU A 291 17.86 4.67 20.30
C LEU A 291 19.25 4.56 19.66
N ASP A 292 19.73 3.34 19.39
CA ASP A 292 21.00 3.12 18.71
C ASP A 292 20.97 3.66 17.27
N VAL A 293 19.88 3.42 16.54
CA VAL A 293 19.68 3.98 15.19
C VAL A 293 19.70 5.51 15.22
N LEU A 294 19.03 6.12 16.20
CA LEU A 294 19.02 7.58 16.37
C LEU A 294 20.41 8.13 16.71
N SER A 295 21.13 7.49 17.64
CA SER A 295 22.48 7.89 18.02
C SER A 295 23.45 7.83 16.83
N GLN A 296 23.42 6.75 16.06
CA GLN A 296 24.22 6.61 14.83
C GLN A 296 23.85 7.68 13.80
N SER A 297 22.57 8.03 13.67
CA SER A 297 22.14 9.09 12.75
C SER A 297 22.67 10.46 13.15
N MET A 298 22.69 10.77 14.45
CA MET A 298 23.25 12.00 15.01
C MET A 298 24.76 12.08 14.80
N GLN A 299 25.48 10.99 15.07
CA GLN A 299 26.92 10.90 14.85
C GLN A 299 27.29 11.12 13.38
N ARG A 300 26.55 10.50 12.44
CA ARG A 300 26.76 10.72 11.00
C ARG A 300 26.49 12.17 10.60
N ALA A 301 25.45 12.80 11.16
CA ALA A 301 25.17 14.22 10.92
C ALA A 301 26.31 15.12 11.44
N LEU A 302 26.85 14.86 12.63
CA LEU A 302 27.98 15.61 13.17
C LEU A 302 29.26 15.42 12.35
N GLN A 303 29.51 14.20 11.85
CA GLN A 303 30.63 13.94 10.93
C GLN A 303 30.50 14.75 9.64
N GLN A 304 29.28 14.86 9.08
CA GLN A 304 29.02 15.71 7.91
C GLN A 304 29.23 17.19 8.22
N VAL A 305 28.80 17.67 9.39
CA VAL A 305 29.04 19.06 9.82
C VAL A 305 30.54 19.34 9.94
N ARG A 306 31.31 18.42 10.53
CA ARG A 306 32.78 18.54 10.63
C ARG A 306 33.47 18.57 9.27
N ALA A 307 32.92 17.86 8.28
CA ALA A 307 33.45 17.87 6.91
C ALA A 307 33.18 19.19 6.15
N VAL A 308 32.18 19.97 6.58
CA VAL A 308 31.80 21.25 5.95
C VAL A 308 32.53 22.45 6.59
N LEU A 309 32.84 22.39 7.88
CA LEU A 309 33.50 23.48 8.62
C LEU A 309 35.02 23.42 8.46
N THR A 310 35.67 24.59 8.32
CA THR A 310 37.14 24.64 8.35
C THR A 310 37.66 24.30 9.76
N PRO A 311 38.93 23.86 9.91
CA PRO A 311 39.51 23.58 11.22
C PRO A 311 39.47 24.77 12.20
N GLU A 312 39.48 25.99 11.67
CA GLU A 312 39.34 27.24 12.43
C GLU A 312 37.90 27.45 12.91
N GLN A 313 36.91 27.16 12.07
CA GLN A 313 35.49 27.28 12.40
C GLN A 313 35.04 26.18 13.36
N TRP A 314 35.52 24.94 13.18
CA TRP A 314 35.24 23.84 14.08
C TRP A 314 35.72 24.14 15.49
N ARG A 315 36.90 24.75 15.66
CA ARG A 315 37.41 25.16 16.99
C ARG A 315 36.45 26.07 17.75
N LYS A 316 35.68 26.91 17.05
CA LYS A 316 34.70 27.84 17.65
C LYS A 316 33.37 27.19 18.05
N VAL A 317 33.11 25.95 17.64
CA VAL A 317 31.90 25.22 18.06
C VAL A 317 31.99 24.93 19.58
N PRO A 318 30.94 25.16 20.38
CA PRO A 318 30.93 24.78 21.79
C PRO A 318 31.20 23.28 21.98
N GLU A 319 32.04 22.91 22.95
CA GLU A 319 32.38 21.50 23.24
C GLU A 319 31.17 20.57 23.43
N PRO A 320 30.06 20.98 24.09
CA PRO A 320 28.86 20.14 24.23
C PRO A 320 28.18 19.78 22.90
N LEU A 321 28.46 20.53 21.82
CA LEU A 321 27.90 20.30 20.48
C LEU A 321 28.87 19.54 19.57
N LYS A 322 30.18 19.51 19.90
CA LYS A 322 31.19 18.71 19.19
C LYS A 322 31.09 17.23 19.58
N SER A 323 30.71 17.00 20.83
CA SER A 323 30.44 15.69 21.40
C SER A 323 29.15 15.84 22.22
N PRO A 324 27.99 15.34 21.75
CA PRO A 324 26.69 15.50 22.44
C PRO A 324 26.59 14.73 23.78
N GLU A 325 27.70 14.57 24.50
CA GLU A 325 27.89 13.65 25.64
C GLU A 325 28.66 14.26 26.81
N ALA A 326 28.83 15.59 26.87
CA ALA A 326 29.32 16.24 28.08
C ALA A 326 28.13 16.64 28.98
N PRO A 327 28.12 16.30 30.29
CA PRO A 327 27.25 16.98 31.24
C PRO A 327 27.58 18.48 31.31
#